data_AF-A0A6J1WA70-F1
#
_entry.id   AF-A0A6J1WA70-F1
#
_cell.length_a   1.000
_cell.length_b   1.000
_cell.length_c   1.000
_cell.angle_alpha   90.00
_cell.angle_beta   90.00
_cell.angle_gamma   90.00
#
_symmetry.space_group_name_H-M   'P 1'
#
loop_
_entity.id
_entity.type
_entity.pdbx_description
1 polymer ?
#
loop_
_entity_poly.entity_id
_entity_poly.type
_entity_poly.pdbx_seq_one_letter_code
_entity_poly.pdbx_strand_id
1 'polypeptide(L)'
;MRVRDAVGFHPRSTLSEPRREYKQMLECQKYRVHFTYTGRYGSIRMPKNADPFCRNILKGFLNLLTLTPRYQKEYEVLEDGLEGECNTRYVLYEEKKNNIYLFNRIRDLNNCKQKVMLNVGIPFFHLFQQPNCFQRERFVQGTSAFVTKVKRDNKGDLITQVKSEQVLEFPIGGEDATGYMKAHQLLNLREVRPDQGQQQQQQQQQQQQEEGELEVTSIRYEIPKSLFFARDGELQQRSCTTG
;
A
#
# COMPACT_ATOMS: atom_id res chain seq x y z
N MET A 1 13.33 -9.53 -10.10
CA MET A 1 13.40 -8.33 -9.23
C MET A 1 14.83 -8.15 -8.81
N ARG A 2 15.28 -6.91 -8.67
CA ARG A 2 16.63 -6.60 -8.18
C ARG A 2 16.47 -5.80 -6.90
N VAL A 3 17.03 -6.31 -5.81
CA VAL A 3 17.02 -5.66 -4.50
C VAL A 3 18.40 -5.09 -4.22
N ARG A 4 18.44 -3.88 -3.68
CA ARG A 4 19.66 -3.17 -3.26
C ARG A 4 19.37 -2.52 -1.91
N ASP A 5 20.40 -2.42 -1.09
CA ASP A 5 20.33 -1.71 0.20
C ASP A 5 21.04 -0.36 0.07
N ALA A 6 20.55 0.64 0.78
CA ALA A 6 21.06 2.01 0.75
C ALA A 6 21.41 2.42 2.18
N VAL A 7 22.71 2.46 2.48
CA VAL A 7 23.22 2.87 3.79
C VAL A 7 24.11 4.09 3.60
N GLY A 8 23.81 5.18 4.31
CA GLY A 8 24.58 6.42 4.25
C GLY A 8 23.72 7.68 4.37
N PHE A 9 24.31 8.83 4.07
CA PHE A 9 23.65 10.13 4.17
C PHE A 9 22.81 10.43 2.92
N HIS A 10 21.50 10.58 3.06
CA HIS A 10 20.64 11.02 1.94
C HIS A 10 20.93 12.50 1.59
N PRO A 11 21.02 12.89 0.29
CA PRO A 11 20.74 12.12 -0.92
C PRO A 11 21.90 11.24 -1.44
N ARG A 12 23.10 11.34 -0.85
CA ARG A 12 24.29 10.57 -1.24
C ARG A 12 24.32 9.19 -0.57
N SER A 13 23.45 8.29 -1.03
CA SER A 13 23.51 6.89 -0.59
C SER A 13 24.33 6.03 -1.54
N THR A 14 25.19 5.15 -1.00
CA THR A 14 25.84 4.11 -1.80
C THR A 14 24.93 2.89 -1.83
N LEU A 15 24.59 2.42 -3.03
CA LEU A 15 23.81 1.20 -3.19
C LEU A 15 24.72 -0.02 -3.01
N SER A 16 24.37 -0.88 -2.06
CA SER A 16 25.12 -2.09 -1.71
C SER A 16 24.27 -3.35 -1.91
N GLU A 17 24.89 -4.52 -1.76
CA GLU A 17 24.14 -5.77 -1.77
C GLU A 17 23.18 -5.85 -0.58
N PRO A 18 21.96 -6.36 -0.78
CA PRO A 18 21.00 -6.46 0.29
C PRO A 18 21.46 -7.45 1.36
N ARG A 19 21.22 -7.08 2.63
CA ARG A 19 21.35 -8.01 3.76
C ARG A 19 20.49 -9.26 3.55
N ARG A 20 20.84 -10.35 4.24
CA ARG A 20 20.23 -11.68 4.05
C ARG A 20 18.71 -11.65 4.23
N GLU A 21 18.21 -10.81 5.12
CA GLU A 21 16.79 -10.66 5.43
C GLU A 21 16.02 -10.17 4.19
N TYR A 22 16.59 -9.24 3.42
CA TYR A 22 15.95 -8.69 2.22
C TYR A 22 16.05 -9.60 1.00
N LYS A 23 16.89 -10.65 1.04
CA LYS A 23 16.92 -11.67 -0.04
C LYS A 23 15.61 -12.46 -0.11
N GLN A 24 14.87 -12.57 1.01
CA GLN A 24 13.54 -13.18 1.04
C GLN A 24 12.52 -12.42 0.17
N MET A 25 12.75 -11.13 -0.11
CA MET A 25 11.88 -10.38 -1.04
C MET A 25 11.93 -10.93 -2.47
N LEU A 26 13.04 -11.55 -2.88
CA LEU A 26 13.18 -12.17 -4.20
C LEU A 26 12.31 -13.42 -4.32
N GLU A 27 12.11 -14.14 -3.22
CA GLU A 27 11.22 -15.31 -3.18
C GLU A 27 9.77 -14.93 -3.43
N CYS A 28 9.36 -13.70 -3.08
CA CYS A 28 8.00 -13.26 -3.26
C CYS A 28 7.56 -13.18 -4.73
N GLN A 29 8.52 -13.17 -5.67
CA GLN A 29 8.23 -13.10 -7.11
C GLN A 29 7.57 -14.34 -7.68
N LYS A 30 7.65 -15.48 -6.99
CA LYS A 30 7.02 -16.73 -7.44
C LYS A 30 5.51 -16.73 -7.29
N TYR A 31 4.99 -15.91 -6.38
CA TYR A 31 3.56 -15.83 -6.11
C TYR A 31 2.88 -14.93 -7.12
N ARG A 32 1.70 -15.34 -7.58
CA ARG A 32 0.82 -14.49 -8.39
C ARG A 32 -0.40 -14.08 -7.57
N VAL A 33 -1.02 -12.99 -7.99
CA VAL A 33 -2.23 -12.47 -7.36
C VAL A 33 -3.30 -12.36 -8.40
N HIS A 34 -4.48 -12.87 -8.08
CA HIS A 34 -5.66 -12.73 -8.91
C HIS A 34 -6.57 -11.66 -8.30
N PHE A 35 -7.03 -10.72 -9.11
CA PHE A 35 -7.91 -9.68 -8.63
C PHE A 35 -8.87 -9.22 -9.72
N THR A 36 -10.05 -8.76 -9.31
CA THR A 36 -10.95 -8.01 -10.19
C THR A 36 -10.67 -6.53 -10.04
N TYR A 37 -10.64 -5.80 -11.16
CA TYR A 37 -10.26 -4.38 -11.17
C TYR A 37 -11.13 -3.58 -12.14
N THR A 38 -11.82 -2.58 -11.61
CA THR A 38 -12.66 -1.64 -12.37
C THR A 38 -12.30 -0.18 -12.05
N GLY A 39 -11.04 0.05 -11.64
CA GLY A 39 -10.57 1.27 -10.96
C GLY A 39 -10.39 1.05 -9.46
N ARG A 40 -11.34 0.33 -8.85
CA ARG A 40 -11.20 -0.21 -7.50
C ARG A 40 -10.94 -1.71 -7.55
N TYR A 41 -10.18 -2.20 -6.57
CA TYR A 41 -10.01 -3.63 -6.36
C TYR A 41 -11.28 -4.23 -5.80
N GLY A 42 -11.77 -5.29 -6.45
CA GLY A 42 -12.82 -6.15 -5.93
C GLY A 42 -12.24 -7.29 -5.10
N SER A 43 -12.49 -8.54 -5.49
CA SER A 43 -11.96 -9.71 -4.80
C SER A 43 -10.48 -9.87 -5.12
N ILE A 44 -9.60 -9.67 -4.12
CA ILE A 44 -8.17 -9.98 -4.22
C ILE A 44 -7.95 -11.38 -3.67
N ARG A 45 -7.32 -12.25 -4.45
CA ARG A 45 -7.01 -13.64 -4.08
C ARG A 45 -5.50 -13.84 -4.10
N MET A 46 -4.95 -14.26 -2.97
CA MET A 46 -3.51 -14.49 -2.79
C MET A 46 -3.25 -15.94 -2.35
N PRO A 47 -2.09 -16.53 -2.67
CA PRO A 47 -1.73 -17.89 -2.26
C PRO A 47 -1.64 -18.02 -0.73
N LYS A 48 -2.28 -19.06 -0.16
CA LYS A 48 -2.31 -19.31 1.28
C LYS A 48 -0.93 -19.51 1.88
N ASN A 49 -0.07 -20.20 1.14
CA ASN A 49 1.30 -20.51 1.51
C ASN A 49 2.26 -19.30 1.43
N ALA A 50 1.83 -18.16 0.87
CA ALA A 50 2.65 -16.95 0.87
C ALA A 50 2.67 -16.32 2.26
N ASP A 51 3.88 -16.13 2.80
CA ASP A 51 4.10 -15.42 4.07
C ASP A 51 3.51 -13.99 4.02
N PRO A 52 2.98 -13.45 5.14
CA PRO A 52 2.45 -12.08 5.21
C PRO A 52 3.39 -11.02 4.65
N PHE A 53 4.72 -11.19 4.78
CA PHE A 53 5.71 -10.30 4.17
C PHE A 53 5.57 -10.22 2.65
N CYS A 54 5.49 -11.38 1.97
CA CYS A 54 5.33 -11.42 0.52
C CYS A 54 3.96 -10.89 0.07
N ARG A 55 2.90 -11.22 0.81
CA ARG A 55 1.56 -10.68 0.54
C ARG A 55 1.54 -9.16 0.64
N ASN A 56 2.18 -8.58 1.66
CA ASN A 56 2.26 -7.13 1.83
C ASN A 56 3.03 -6.43 0.71
N ILE A 57 4.12 -7.03 0.22
CA ILE A 57 4.85 -6.52 -0.95
C ILE A 57 3.93 -6.47 -2.18
N LEU A 58 3.20 -7.56 -2.43
CA LEU A 58 2.24 -7.64 -3.55
C LEU A 58 1.11 -6.61 -3.40
N LYS A 59 0.56 -6.44 -2.20
CA LYS A 59 -0.42 -5.39 -1.89
C LYS A 59 0.14 -4.00 -2.16
N GLY A 60 1.41 -3.75 -1.82
CA GLY A 60 2.11 -2.50 -2.13
C GLY A 60 2.13 -2.18 -3.62
N PHE A 61 2.33 -3.17 -4.49
CA PHE A 61 2.21 -2.99 -5.94
C PHE A 61 0.78 -2.69 -6.37
N LEU A 62 -0.19 -3.41 -5.83
CA LEU A 62 -1.60 -3.17 -6.14
C LEU A 62 -2.02 -1.73 -5.75
N ASN A 63 -1.61 -1.24 -4.58
CA ASN A 63 -1.97 0.09 -4.10
C ASN A 63 -1.59 1.25 -5.05
N LEU A 64 -0.53 1.07 -5.86
CA LEU A 64 -0.13 2.05 -6.88
C LEU A 64 -1.19 2.23 -7.97
N LEU A 65 -1.91 1.18 -8.31
CA LEU A 65 -2.91 1.21 -9.37
C LEU A 65 -4.30 1.59 -8.85
N THR A 66 -4.54 1.55 -7.54
CA THR A 66 -5.84 1.98 -6.97
C THR A 66 -6.18 3.40 -7.43
N LEU A 67 -7.34 3.55 -8.09
CA LEU A 67 -7.84 4.84 -8.54
C LEU A 67 -9.37 4.85 -8.44
N THR A 68 -9.94 5.78 -7.67
CA THR A 68 -11.39 5.98 -7.63
C THR A 68 -11.77 7.16 -8.52
N PRO A 69 -11.98 7.01 -9.84
CA PRO A 69 -12.35 8.15 -10.67
C PRO A 69 -13.74 8.68 -10.29
N ARG A 70 -13.87 10.00 -10.18
CA ARG A 70 -15.14 10.71 -10.12
C ARG A 70 -15.17 11.84 -11.16
N TYR A 71 -16.37 12.32 -11.47
CA TYR A 71 -16.58 13.42 -12.41
C TYR A 71 -16.11 14.78 -11.88
N GLN A 72 -16.08 14.96 -10.57
CA GLN A 72 -15.62 16.22 -9.96
C GLN A 72 -14.11 16.39 -10.19
N LYS A 73 -13.69 17.63 -10.46
CA LYS A 73 -12.26 17.97 -10.57
C LYS A 73 -11.52 17.81 -9.25
N GLU A 74 -12.21 18.02 -8.15
CA GLU A 74 -11.68 17.89 -6.82
C GLU A 74 -12.73 17.28 -5.91
N TYR A 75 -12.34 16.29 -5.12
CA TYR A 75 -13.24 15.60 -4.22
C TYR A 75 -12.48 14.87 -3.12
N GLU A 76 -13.16 14.67 -1.99
CA GLU A 76 -12.67 13.86 -0.88
C GLU A 76 -13.50 12.61 -0.75
N VAL A 77 -12.84 11.48 -0.51
CA VAL A 77 -13.48 10.20 -0.26
C VAL A 77 -12.74 9.50 0.87
N LEU A 78 -13.49 8.73 1.64
CA LEU A 78 -12.91 7.73 2.51
C LEU A 78 -12.54 6.50 1.64
N GLU A 79 -11.25 6.18 1.53
CA GLU A 79 -10.73 5.13 0.66
C GLU A 79 -9.98 4.07 1.47
N ASP A 80 -10.24 2.80 1.17
CA ASP A 80 -9.51 1.66 1.74
C ASP A 80 -8.12 1.51 1.09
N GLY A 81 -7.13 1.13 1.89
CA GLY A 81 -5.73 1.06 1.48
C GLY A 81 -4.88 0.14 2.33
N LEU A 82 -3.57 0.24 2.13
CA LEU A 82 -2.61 -0.56 2.88
C LEU A 82 -2.68 -0.26 4.38
N GLU A 83 -2.69 1.03 4.74
CA GLU A 83 -2.76 1.53 6.11
C GLU A 83 -4.20 1.54 6.68
N GLY A 84 -5.18 1.07 5.90
CA GLY A 84 -6.59 1.02 6.26
C GLY A 84 -7.44 2.05 5.52
N GLU A 85 -8.55 2.44 6.16
CA GLU A 85 -9.59 3.27 5.56
C GLU A 85 -9.39 4.74 5.98
N CYS A 86 -8.83 5.55 5.07
CA CYS A 86 -8.33 6.89 5.35
C CYS A 86 -8.89 7.98 4.43
N ASN A 87 -8.98 9.21 4.93
CA ASN A 87 -9.47 10.32 4.14
C ASN A 87 -8.50 10.59 2.98
N THR A 88 -9.06 10.65 1.77
CA THR A 88 -8.29 10.72 0.53
C THR A 88 -8.86 11.82 -0.35
N ARG A 89 -8.03 12.82 -0.62
CA ARG A 89 -8.34 13.94 -1.52
C ARG A 89 -7.78 13.65 -2.90
N TYR A 90 -8.62 13.87 -3.90
CA TYR A 90 -8.26 13.74 -5.30
C TYR A 90 -8.35 15.09 -5.99
N VAL A 91 -7.35 15.39 -6.83
CA VAL A 91 -7.37 16.53 -7.74
C VAL A 91 -7.04 16.03 -9.14
N LEU A 92 -7.98 16.27 -10.07
CA LEU A 92 -7.91 15.87 -11.46
C LEU A 92 -7.46 17.05 -12.33
N TYR A 93 -6.37 16.85 -13.05
CA TYR A 93 -5.88 17.78 -14.07
C TYR A 93 -5.99 17.13 -15.45
N GLU A 94 -6.55 17.85 -16.41
CA GLU A 94 -6.72 17.39 -17.79
C GLU A 94 -5.81 18.16 -18.74
N GLU A 95 -4.97 17.43 -19.46
CA GLU A 95 -4.12 17.94 -20.51
C GLU A 95 -4.83 17.77 -21.86
N LYS A 96 -5.58 18.81 -22.26
CA LYS A 96 -6.48 18.80 -23.44
C LYS A 96 -5.82 18.39 -24.76
N LYS A 97 -4.50 18.58 -24.91
CA LYS A 97 -3.80 18.34 -26.17
C LYS A 97 -3.60 16.85 -26.49
N ASN A 98 -3.61 15.98 -25.48
CA ASN A 98 -3.15 14.59 -25.62
C ASN A 98 -4.11 13.54 -25.03
N ASN A 99 -5.32 13.94 -24.59
CA ASN A 99 -6.24 13.10 -23.81
C ASN A 99 -5.56 12.43 -22.60
N ILE A 100 -4.66 13.20 -21.96
CA ILE A 100 -3.93 12.77 -20.77
C ILE A 100 -4.60 13.39 -19.56
N TYR A 101 -4.85 12.56 -18.55
CA TYR A 101 -5.38 12.94 -17.26
C TYR A 101 -4.35 12.65 -16.18
N LEU A 102 -4.12 13.63 -15.30
CA LEU A 102 -3.30 13.49 -14.12
C LEU A 102 -4.21 13.45 -12.90
N PHE A 103 -4.19 12.34 -12.18
CA PHE A 103 -4.87 12.18 -10.91
C PHE A 103 -3.86 12.35 -9.79
N ASN A 104 -3.99 13.43 -9.04
CA ASN A 104 -3.25 13.66 -7.82
C ASN A 104 -4.08 13.15 -6.65
N ARG A 105 -3.65 12.06 -6.04
CA ARG A 105 -4.31 11.43 -4.90
C ARG A 105 -3.47 11.65 -3.65
N ILE A 106 -4.02 12.30 -2.65
CA ILE A 106 -3.36 12.57 -1.37
C ILE A 106 -4.17 11.88 -0.28
N ARG A 107 -3.50 11.02 0.49
CA ARG A 107 -4.09 10.27 1.61
C ARG A 107 -3.55 10.84 2.90
N ASP A 108 -4.45 11.28 3.77
CA ASP A 108 -4.12 11.69 5.12
C ASP A 108 -4.11 10.45 6.03
N LEU A 109 -2.92 10.00 6.43
CA LEU A 109 -2.75 8.81 7.28
C LEU A 109 -2.97 9.11 8.77
N ASN A 110 -3.27 10.37 9.10
CA ASN A 110 -3.65 10.80 10.44
C ASN A 110 -5.18 10.79 10.62
N ASN A 111 -5.92 10.84 9.52
CA ASN A 111 -7.38 10.86 9.51
C ASN A 111 -7.92 9.58 8.88
N CYS A 112 -7.91 8.49 9.65
CA CYS A 112 -8.40 7.19 9.23
C CYS A 112 -9.53 6.71 10.14
N LYS A 113 -10.61 6.22 9.53
CA LYS A 113 -11.70 5.56 10.26
C LYS A 113 -11.24 4.23 10.85
N GLN A 114 -10.40 3.51 10.11
CA GLN A 114 -9.78 2.27 10.56
C GLN A 114 -8.31 2.29 10.15
N LYS A 115 -7.41 2.46 11.10
CA LYS A 115 -5.96 2.44 10.86
C LYS A 115 -5.39 1.06 11.15
N VAL A 116 -4.59 0.53 10.23
CA VAL A 116 -3.85 -0.73 10.43
C VAL A 116 -2.55 -0.40 11.12
N MET A 117 -2.47 -0.72 12.42
CA MET A 117 -1.30 -0.47 13.25
C MET A 117 -1.21 -1.54 14.34
N LEU A 118 0.00 -1.99 14.63
CA LEU A 118 0.29 -2.81 15.80
C LEU A 118 1.07 -1.98 16.81
N ASN A 119 0.50 -1.88 18.00
CA ASN A 119 1.11 -1.22 19.14
C ASN A 119 1.56 -2.29 20.14
N VAL A 120 2.86 -2.39 20.38
CA VAL A 120 3.44 -3.39 21.31
C VAL A 120 4.03 -2.67 22.52
N GLY A 121 3.83 -3.24 23.72
CA GLY A 121 4.45 -2.73 24.95
C GLY A 121 3.83 -1.46 25.54
N ILE A 122 2.63 -1.07 25.09
CA ILE A 122 1.94 0.16 25.54
C ILE A 122 0.58 -0.09 26.24
N PRO A 123 0.46 -1.07 27.16
CA PRO A 123 -0.83 -1.47 27.72
C PRO A 123 -1.56 -0.30 28.41
N PHE A 124 -0.85 0.57 29.13
CA PHE A 124 -1.43 1.64 29.94
C PHE A 124 -1.69 2.96 29.20
N PHE A 125 -1.40 3.04 27.90
CA PHE A 125 -1.58 4.29 27.14
C PHE A 125 -3.04 4.77 27.04
N HIS A 126 -4.03 3.92 27.33
CA HIS A 126 -5.44 4.33 27.36
C HIS A 126 -5.74 5.20 28.58
N LEU A 127 -4.96 5.06 29.66
CA LEU A 127 -5.14 5.83 30.89
C LEU A 127 -4.76 7.32 30.71
N PHE A 128 -4.01 7.63 29.65
CA PHE A 128 -3.64 8.99 29.26
C PHE A 128 -4.63 9.63 28.26
N GLN A 129 -5.78 9.00 27.98
CA GLN A 129 -6.86 9.56 27.17
C GLN A 129 -7.63 10.66 27.95
N GLN A 130 -6.93 11.72 28.37
CA GLN A 130 -7.59 12.97 28.78
C GLN A 130 -8.11 13.68 27.51
N PRO A 131 -9.21 14.47 27.59
CA PRO A 131 -9.78 15.16 26.43
C PRO A 131 -8.79 16.13 25.73
N ASN A 132 -7.72 16.53 26.43
CA ASN A 132 -6.66 17.40 25.92
C ASN A 132 -5.30 16.68 25.74
N CYS A 133 -5.21 15.36 25.93
CA CYS A 133 -3.95 14.62 25.81
C CYS A 133 -3.89 13.79 24.51
N PHE A 134 -2.74 13.89 23.85
CA PHE A 134 -2.20 13.06 22.78
C PHE A 134 -3.04 11.82 22.42
N GLN A 135 -3.75 11.90 21.30
CA GLN A 135 -4.37 10.72 20.71
C GLN A 135 -3.28 9.72 20.30
N ARG A 136 -3.47 8.45 20.64
CA ARG A 136 -2.58 7.31 20.33
C ARG A 136 -2.09 7.27 18.89
N GLU A 137 -2.87 7.83 17.97
CA GLU A 137 -2.62 7.87 16.52
C GLU A 137 -1.67 8.99 16.07
N ARG A 138 -1.30 9.91 16.97
CA ARG A 138 -0.49 11.11 16.66
C ARG A 138 1.01 10.95 16.88
N PHE A 139 1.47 9.82 17.42
CA PHE A 139 2.91 9.56 17.56
C PHE A 139 3.58 9.33 16.21
N VAL A 140 2.88 8.67 15.28
CA VAL A 140 3.35 8.51 13.92
C VAL A 140 2.40 9.27 13.01
N GLN A 141 2.86 10.42 12.56
CA GLN A 141 2.14 11.23 11.60
C GLN A 141 2.51 10.81 10.19
N GLY A 142 1.56 10.82 9.27
CA GLY A 142 1.83 10.34 7.93
C GLY A 142 0.97 10.95 6.84
N THR A 143 1.53 11.01 5.65
CA THR A 143 0.81 11.38 4.43
C THR A 143 1.38 10.60 3.26
N SER A 144 0.51 10.20 2.34
CA SER A 144 0.90 9.53 1.11
C SER A 144 0.31 10.22 -0.10
N ALA A 145 1.16 10.61 -1.04
CA ALA A 145 0.77 11.29 -2.26
C ALA A 145 1.07 10.40 -3.47
N PHE A 146 0.17 10.39 -4.44
CA PHE A 146 0.29 9.66 -5.69
C PHE A 146 -0.06 10.59 -6.84
N VAL A 147 0.73 10.50 -7.91
CA VAL A 147 0.48 11.17 -9.18
C VAL A 147 0.37 10.10 -10.25
N THR A 148 -0.86 9.88 -10.71
CA THR A 148 -1.18 8.85 -11.70
C THR A 148 -1.49 9.49 -13.04
N LYS A 149 -0.70 9.17 -14.06
CA LYS A 149 -0.87 9.62 -15.44
C LYS A 149 -1.66 8.59 -16.24
N VAL A 150 -2.87 8.95 -16.62
CA VAL A 150 -3.80 8.12 -17.39
C VAL A 150 -3.92 8.68 -18.79
N LYS A 151 -3.79 7.83 -19.81
CA LYS A 151 -4.14 8.14 -21.19
C LYS A 151 -5.50 7.53 -21.46
N ARG A 152 -6.47 8.35 -21.88
CA ARG A 152 -7.80 7.89 -22.25
C ARG A 152 -7.87 7.75 -23.77
N ASP A 153 -8.22 6.57 -24.24
CA ASP A 153 -8.49 6.30 -25.66
C ASP A 153 -9.83 5.59 -25.85
N ASN A 154 -10.19 5.27 -27.10
CA ASN A 154 -11.44 4.59 -27.42
C ASN A 154 -11.53 3.15 -26.86
N LYS A 155 -10.41 2.56 -26.41
CA LYS A 155 -10.32 1.23 -25.81
C LYS A 155 -10.41 1.26 -24.29
N GLY A 156 -10.23 2.44 -23.67
CA GLY A 156 -10.43 2.67 -22.24
C GLY A 156 -9.38 3.58 -21.62
N ASP A 157 -9.32 3.53 -20.28
CA ASP A 157 -8.37 4.29 -19.48
C ASP A 157 -7.10 3.46 -19.25
N LEU A 158 -5.96 3.96 -19.74
CA LEU A 158 -4.67 3.29 -19.61
C LEU A 158 -3.75 4.06 -18.67
N ILE A 159 -3.38 3.44 -17.54
CA ILE A 159 -2.38 3.99 -16.62
C ILE A 159 -1.00 3.86 -17.27
N THR A 160 -0.38 5.00 -17.58
CA THR A 160 0.94 5.07 -18.23
C THR A 160 2.08 5.25 -17.24
N GLN A 161 1.84 5.95 -16.14
CA GLN A 161 2.83 6.19 -15.09
C GLN A 161 2.13 6.42 -13.75
N VAL A 162 2.75 5.94 -12.67
CA VAL A 162 2.39 6.28 -11.29
C VAL A 162 3.64 6.68 -10.54
N LYS A 163 3.61 7.83 -9.89
CA LYS A 163 4.62 8.24 -8.91
C LYS A 163 3.97 8.28 -7.54
N SER A 164 4.63 7.72 -6.54
CA SER A 164 4.17 7.78 -5.15
C SER A 164 5.29 8.29 -4.26
N GLU A 165 4.91 9.10 -3.28
CA GLU A 165 5.74 9.51 -2.16
C GLU A 165 4.92 9.39 -0.87
N GLN A 166 5.47 8.67 0.09
CA GLN A 166 4.90 8.52 1.42
C GLN A 166 5.92 8.97 2.44
N VAL A 167 5.47 9.81 3.37
CA VAL A 167 6.26 10.33 4.47
C VAL A 167 5.59 9.92 5.77
N LEU A 168 6.37 9.33 6.66
CA LEU A 168 5.98 9.05 8.04
C LEU A 168 6.95 9.79 8.96
N GLU A 169 6.43 10.51 9.93
CA GLU A 169 7.19 11.28 10.91
C GLU A 169 6.89 10.75 12.30
N PHE A 170 7.91 10.63 13.14
CA PHE A 170 7.79 10.12 14.50
C PHE A 170 8.79 10.80 15.44
N PRO A 171 8.45 11.01 16.71
CA PRO A 171 9.35 11.63 17.67
C PRO A 171 10.48 10.68 18.03
N ILE A 172 11.71 11.19 18.11
CA ILE A 172 12.91 10.44 18.55
C ILE A 172 13.46 10.92 19.91
N GLY A 173 12.96 12.04 20.44
CA GLY A 173 13.23 12.49 21.82
C GLY A 173 13.07 14.00 22.04
N GLY A 174 12.29 14.42 23.05
CA GLY A 174 11.99 15.85 23.29
C GLY A 174 11.04 16.45 22.26
N GLU A 175 10.67 17.73 22.44
CA GLU A 175 9.67 18.41 21.59
C GLU A 175 10.17 18.67 20.15
N ASP A 176 11.48 18.80 19.95
CA ASP A 176 12.06 19.23 18.66
C ASP A 176 12.79 18.14 17.87
N ALA A 177 12.98 16.92 18.43
CA ALA A 177 13.66 15.85 17.70
C ALA A 177 12.67 14.89 17.03
N THR A 178 12.57 15.02 15.71
CA THR A 178 11.76 14.18 14.83
C THR A 178 12.64 13.31 13.94
N GLY A 179 12.29 12.03 13.86
CA GLY A 179 12.72 11.11 12.83
C GLY A 179 11.67 11.03 11.73
N TYR A 180 12.10 10.75 10.50
CA TYR A 180 11.17 10.52 9.40
C TYR A 180 11.60 9.33 8.54
N MET A 181 10.61 8.69 7.93
CA MET A 181 10.75 7.68 6.90
C MET A 181 10.12 8.19 5.61
N LYS A 182 10.83 8.07 4.50
CA LYS A 182 10.28 8.33 3.16
C LYS A 182 10.30 7.07 2.32
N ALA A 183 9.19 6.82 1.64
CA ALA A 183 9.08 5.77 0.64
C ALA A 183 8.69 6.40 -0.70
N HIS A 184 9.44 6.08 -1.75
CA HIS A 184 9.16 6.51 -3.11
C HIS A 184 8.92 5.30 -4.00
N GLN A 185 7.89 5.37 -4.85
CA GLN A 185 7.61 4.33 -5.83
C GLN A 185 7.38 4.96 -7.20
N LEU A 186 7.88 4.30 -8.25
CA LEU A 186 7.72 4.71 -9.63
C LEU A 186 7.33 3.51 -10.47
N LEU A 187 6.14 3.58 -11.07
CA LEU A 187 5.66 2.62 -12.05
C LEU A 187 5.59 3.30 -13.42
N ASN A 188 6.17 2.68 -14.43
CA ASN A 188 6.10 3.14 -15.81
C ASN A 188 5.64 1.99 -16.70
N LEU A 189 4.59 2.23 -17.48
CA LEU A 189 4.18 1.32 -18.54
C LEU A 189 5.24 1.35 -19.64
N ARG A 190 5.80 0.18 -19.97
CA ARG A 190 6.81 0.04 -21.01
C ARG A 190 6.21 -0.31 -22.36
N GLU A 191 5.32 -1.29 -22.39
CA GLU A 191 4.75 -1.83 -23.60
C GLU A 191 3.38 -2.44 -23.30
N VAL A 192 2.46 -2.37 -24.25
CA VAL A 192 1.17 -3.09 -24.21
C VAL A 192 1.20 -4.12 -25.32
N ARG A 193 1.13 -5.40 -24.94
CA ARG A 193 1.09 -6.50 -25.91
C ARG A 193 -0.34 -7.01 -26.04
N PRO A 194 -0.82 -7.31 -27.26
CA PRO A 194 -2.11 -7.95 -27.44
C PRO A 194 -2.09 -9.32 -26.76
N ASP A 195 -3.20 -9.67 -26.13
CA ASP A 195 -3.36 -10.99 -25.54
C ASP A 195 -3.36 -12.04 -26.66
N GLN A 196 -2.29 -12.81 -26.77
CA GLN A 196 -2.20 -13.92 -27.72
C GLN A 196 -3.02 -15.07 -27.14
N GLY A 197 -4.31 -15.09 -27.50
CA GLY A 197 -5.31 -15.99 -26.95
C GLY A 197 -4.99 -17.48 -27.07
N GLN A 198 -5.64 -18.24 -26.18
CA GLN A 198 -5.75 -19.71 -26.07
C GLN A 198 -4.55 -20.48 -25.49
N GLN A 199 -3.29 -20.15 -25.80
CA GLN A 199 -2.16 -20.88 -25.20
C GLN A 199 -1.91 -20.52 -23.72
N GLN A 200 -2.22 -19.29 -23.30
CA GLN A 200 -2.07 -18.86 -21.91
C GLN A 200 -3.15 -19.41 -20.98
N GLN A 201 -4.36 -19.74 -21.48
CA GLN A 201 -5.45 -20.26 -20.65
C GLN A 201 -5.21 -21.71 -20.19
N GLN A 202 -4.65 -22.57 -21.05
CA GLN A 202 -4.25 -23.93 -20.66
C GLN A 202 -3.06 -23.93 -19.69
N GLN A 203 -2.08 -23.02 -19.88
CA GLN A 203 -0.99 -22.84 -18.91
C GLN A 203 -1.47 -22.23 -17.59
N GLN A 204 -2.45 -21.32 -17.60
CA GLN A 204 -3.05 -20.76 -16.38
C GLN A 204 -3.84 -21.81 -15.58
N GLN A 205 -4.52 -22.76 -16.24
CA GLN A 205 -5.22 -23.86 -15.56
C GLN A 205 -4.26 -24.89 -14.96
N GLN A 206 -3.17 -25.23 -15.66
CA GLN A 206 -2.13 -26.11 -15.10
C GLN A 206 -1.32 -25.42 -13.98
N GLN A 207 -1.04 -24.12 -14.11
CA GLN A 207 -0.34 -23.35 -13.07
C GLN A 207 -1.23 -23.08 -11.84
N GLN A 208 -2.55 -23.00 -11.99
CA GLN A 208 -3.49 -22.96 -10.85
C GLN A 208 -3.53 -24.28 -10.05
N GLN A 209 -3.10 -25.41 -10.62
CA GLN A 209 -2.95 -26.67 -9.87
C GLN A 209 -1.63 -26.75 -9.09
N GLU A 210 -0.58 -26.03 -9.52
CA GLU A 210 0.68 -25.90 -8.78
C GLU A 210 0.66 -24.73 -7.78
N GLU A 211 -0.17 -23.71 -8.00
CA GLU A 211 -0.44 -22.67 -7.02
C GLU A 211 -1.25 -23.27 -5.86
N GLY A 212 -0.67 -23.21 -4.67
CA GLY A 212 -1.34 -23.61 -3.44
C GLY A 212 -2.68 -22.89 -3.27
N GLU A 213 -3.52 -23.42 -2.37
CA GLU A 213 -4.87 -22.92 -2.12
C GLU A 213 -4.92 -21.39 -2.02
N LEU A 214 -5.83 -20.74 -2.76
CA LEU A 214 -5.98 -19.28 -2.76
C LEU A 214 -6.90 -18.82 -1.64
N GLU A 215 -6.62 -17.66 -1.07
CA GLU A 215 -7.41 -17.01 -0.03
C GLU A 215 -7.85 -15.62 -0.48
N VAL A 216 -9.13 -15.31 -0.23
CA VAL A 216 -9.67 -13.97 -0.47
C VAL A 216 -9.19 -13.04 0.65
N THR A 217 -8.52 -11.95 0.29
CA THR A 217 -7.97 -10.95 1.20
C THR A 217 -8.42 -9.54 0.82
N SER A 218 -8.29 -8.60 1.76
CA SER A 218 -8.35 -7.16 1.50
C SER A 218 -6.99 -6.61 1.05
N ILE A 219 -6.97 -5.34 0.64
CA ILE A 219 -5.75 -4.61 0.25
C ILE A 219 -4.89 -4.20 1.46
N ARG A 220 -5.45 -4.25 2.68
CA ARG A 220 -4.81 -3.82 3.93
C ARG A 220 -3.57 -4.65 4.26
N TYR A 221 -2.60 -4.02 4.93
CA TYR A 221 -1.43 -4.72 5.44
C TYR A 221 -1.83 -5.84 6.42
N GLU A 222 -1.17 -6.98 6.27
CA GLU A 222 -1.23 -8.08 7.22
C GLU A 222 -0.07 -7.96 8.20
N ILE A 223 -0.38 -7.90 9.50
CA ILE A 223 0.64 -7.81 10.53
C ILE A 223 1.14 -9.23 10.83
N PRO A 224 2.43 -9.55 10.62
CA PRO A 224 2.95 -10.89 10.84
C PRO A 224 2.74 -11.35 12.29
N LYS A 225 2.26 -12.59 12.47
CA LYS A 225 2.05 -13.18 13.79
C LYS A 225 3.34 -13.27 14.63
N SER A 226 4.50 -13.34 13.97
CA SER A 226 5.82 -13.34 14.62
C SER A 226 6.13 -12.05 15.40
N LEU A 227 5.47 -10.94 15.09
CA LEU A 227 5.62 -9.69 15.85
C LEU A 227 4.87 -9.72 17.19
N PHE A 228 3.95 -10.66 17.36
CA PHE A 228 3.19 -10.85 18.59
C PHE A 228 3.96 -11.84 19.49
N PHE A 229 5.07 -11.40 20.08
CA PHE A 229 5.78 -12.16 21.13
C PHE A 229 5.03 -12.14 22.48
N ALA A 230 3.71 -12.27 22.46
CA ALA A 230 2.90 -12.44 23.65
C ALA A 230 2.34 -13.87 23.64
N ARG A 231 2.74 -14.67 24.64
CA ARG A 231 2.04 -15.91 24.99
C ARG A 231 0.53 -15.65 25.00
N ASP A 232 -0.21 -16.62 24.48
CA ASP A 232 -1.67 -16.67 24.39
C ASP A 232 -2.38 -15.81 25.45
N GLY A 233 -2.70 -14.58 25.04
CA GLY A 233 -3.48 -13.62 25.80
C GLY A 233 -4.24 -12.82 24.76
N GLU A 234 -5.56 -12.96 24.78
CA GLU A 234 -6.50 -12.48 23.77
C GLU A 234 -6.14 -11.07 23.24
N LEU A 235 -5.73 -11.00 21.98
CA LEU A 235 -5.67 -9.76 21.22
C LEU A 235 -7.09 -9.30 20.93
N GLN A 236 -7.62 -8.44 21.79
CA GLN A 236 -8.88 -7.76 21.55
C GLN A 236 -8.70 -6.75 20.41
N GLN A 237 -9.00 -7.19 19.19
CA GLN A 237 -9.37 -6.30 18.08
C GLN A 237 -10.64 -5.55 18.49
N ARG A 238 -10.48 -4.43 19.20
CA ARG A 238 -11.57 -3.49 19.44
C ARG A 238 -11.45 -2.36 18.42
N SER A 239 -12.37 -2.36 17.46
CA SER A 239 -12.66 -1.21 16.63
C SER A 239 -13.10 -0.05 17.53
N CYS A 240 -12.41 1.09 17.45
CA CYS A 240 -12.91 2.33 18.03
C CYS A 240 -14.17 2.75 17.25
N THR A 241 -15.35 2.39 17.75
CA THR A 241 -16.61 3.00 17.31
C THR A 241 -16.80 4.29 18.08
N THR A 242 -16.74 5.41 17.38
CA THR A 242 -17.13 6.73 17.89
C THR A 242 -18.63 6.74 18.16
N GLY A 243 -19.01 6.94 19.43
CA GLY A 243 -20.35 7.35 19.84
C GLY A 243 -20.43 8.86 20.02
#